data_AF-A0A0J8D650-F1
#
_entry.id   AF-A0A0J8D650-F1
#
_cell.length_a   1.000
_cell.length_b   1.000
_cell.length_c   1.000
_cell.angle_alpha   90.00
_cell.angle_beta   90.00
_cell.angle_gamma   90.00
#
_symmetry.space_group_name_H-M   'P 1'
#
loop_
_entity.id
_entity.type
_entity.pdbx_description
1 polymer ?
#
loop_
_entity_poly.entity_id
_entity_poly.type
_entity_poly.pdbx_seq_one_letter_code
_entity_poly.pdbx_strand_id
1 'polypeptide(L)'
;MRAYKVKAAAAMLDADHQTIKREIERGRLRAFKVGSEWRISEEALADYMKLVKNNFKTEYEVQLEKENKQLKEKIRIITLAIDRFKEDLTLGIF
;
A
#
# COMPACT_ATOMS: atom_id res chain seq x y z
N MET A 1 -14.53 22.00 8.45
CA MET A 1 -13.31 21.39 7.88
C MET A 1 -12.11 21.80 8.71
N ARG A 2 -11.40 20.85 9.36
CA ARG A 2 -10.16 21.14 10.10
C ARG A 2 -8.97 21.06 9.15
N ALA A 3 -8.02 21.98 9.30
CA ALA A 3 -6.80 22.01 8.52
C ALA A 3 -5.59 22.22 9.43
N TYR A 4 -4.56 21.42 9.22
CA TYR A 4 -3.37 21.36 10.03
C TYR A 4 -2.22 22.11 9.35
N LYS A 5 -1.34 22.72 10.15
CA LYS A 5 -0.06 23.25 9.67
C LYS A 5 0.90 22.10 9.40
N VAL A 6 1.90 22.35 8.55
CA VAL A 6 2.99 21.41 8.25
C VAL A 6 3.60 20.78 9.50
N LYS A 7 3.87 21.59 10.55
CA LYS A 7 4.44 21.07 11.81
C LYS A 7 3.52 20.09 12.54
N ALA A 8 2.22 20.34 12.55
CA ALA A 8 1.26 19.44 13.18
C ALA A 8 1.10 18.14 12.37
N ALA A 9 1.05 18.25 11.04
CA ALA A 9 1.03 17.09 10.15
C ALA A 9 2.30 16.23 10.28
N ALA A 10 3.47 16.87 10.40
CA ALA A 10 4.75 16.21 10.64
C ALA A 10 4.74 15.39 11.95
N ALA A 11 4.23 15.97 13.04
CA ALA A 11 4.09 15.27 14.31
C ALA A 11 3.10 14.08 14.23
N MET A 12 1.99 14.22 13.49
CA MET A 12 1.02 13.13 13.30
C MET A 12 1.56 11.96 12.48
N LEU A 13 2.45 12.25 11.54
CA LEU A 13 3.06 11.27 10.64
C LEU A 13 4.40 10.74 11.14
N ASP A 14 4.85 11.19 12.32
CA ASP A 14 6.18 10.93 12.87
C ASP A 14 7.30 11.14 11.84
N ALA A 15 7.18 12.24 11.07
CA ALA A 15 8.04 12.56 9.95
C ALA A 15 8.64 13.95 10.11
N ASP A 16 9.78 14.20 9.47
CA ASP A 16 10.37 15.54 9.46
C ASP A 16 9.51 16.53 8.66
N HIS A 17 9.43 17.76 9.15
CA HIS A 17 8.72 18.86 8.51
C HIS A 17 9.22 19.20 7.10
N GLN A 18 10.50 18.95 6.78
CA GLN A 18 10.99 19.02 5.40
C GLN A 18 10.44 17.91 4.52
N THR A 19 10.28 16.69 5.06
CA THR A 19 9.67 15.57 4.33
C THR A 19 8.25 15.93 3.93
N ILE A 20 7.45 16.46 4.86
CA ILE A 20 6.08 16.92 4.55
C ILE A 20 6.06 17.97 3.44
N LYS A 21 6.97 18.96 3.48
CA LYS A 21 7.08 19.97 2.41
C LYS A 21 7.42 19.35 1.06
N ARG A 22 8.40 18.44 1.01
CA ARG A 22 8.79 17.74 -0.22
C ARG A 22 7.64 16.90 -0.78
N GLU A 23 6.86 16.27 0.09
CA GLU A 23 5.72 15.45 -0.32
C GLU A 23 4.55 16.29 -0.87
N ILE A 24 4.37 17.51 -0.35
CA ILE A 24 3.47 18.51 -0.93
C ILE A 24 3.98 18.96 -2.31
N GLU A 25 5.27 19.29 -2.43
CA GLU A 25 5.89 19.72 -3.70
C GLU A 25 5.85 18.63 -4.78
N ARG A 26 5.98 17.37 -4.37
CA ARG A 26 5.83 16.19 -5.25
C ARG A 26 4.38 15.91 -5.64
N GLY A 27 3.41 16.65 -5.10
CA GLY A 27 1.98 16.44 -5.35
C GLY A 27 1.39 15.20 -4.68
N ARG A 28 2.14 14.52 -3.80
CA ARG A 28 1.68 13.30 -3.10
C ARG A 28 0.83 13.62 -1.89
N LEU A 29 1.12 14.72 -1.22
CA LEU A 29 0.31 15.22 -0.11
C LEU A 29 -0.46 16.46 -0.56
N ARG A 30 -1.79 16.34 -0.60
CA ARG A 30 -2.66 17.46 -0.98
C ARG A 30 -2.62 18.54 0.11
N ALA A 31 -2.22 19.74 -0.27
CA ALA A 31 -2.20 20.90 0.61
C ALA A 31 -2.58 22.16 -0.17
N PHE A 32 -3.03 23.19 0.54
CA PHE A 32 -3.35 24.49 -0.02
C PHE A 32 -2.60 25.58 0.74
N LYS A 33 -2.26 26.68 0.06
CA LYS A 33 -1.61 27.82 0.70
C LYS A 33 -2.65 28.73 1.34
N VAL A 34 -2.36 29.19 2.55
CA VAL A 34 -3.07 30.28 3.23
C VAL A 34 -2.01 31.32 3.60
N GLY A 35 -1.97 32.42 2.84
CA GLY A 35 -0.86 33.38 2.92
C GLY A 35 0.46 32.72 2.49
N SER A 36 1.44 32.73 3.39
CA SER A 36 2.76 32.10 3.19
C SER A 36 2.88 30.68 3.73
N GLU A 37 1.86 30.17 4.45
CA GLU A 37 1.90 28.85 5.07
C GLU A 37 1.09 27.81 4.27
N TRP A 38 1.58 26.56 4.28
CA TRP A 38 0.82 25.41 3.79
C TRP A 38 -0.14 24.88 4.87
N ARG A 39 -1.37 24.60 4.45
CA ARG A 39 -2.43 23.97 5.24
C ARG A 39 -2.80 22.64 4.59
N ILE A 40 -2.90 21.60 5.41
CA ILE A 40 -3.25 20.24 4.98
C ILE A 40 -4.61 19.91 5.61
N SER A 41 -5.60 19.55 4.79
CA SER A 41 -6.90 19.14 5.33
C SER A 41 -6.78 17.79 6.03
N GLU A 42 -7.66 17.54 6.99
CA GLU A 42 -7.75 16.25 7.67
C GLU A 42 -7.96 15.09 6.69
N GLU A 43 -8.82 15.27 5.69
CA GLU A 43 -9.05 14.31 4.61
C GLU A 43 -7.78 14.00 3.81
N ALA A 44 -7.01 15.03 3.44
CA ALA A 44 -5.76 14.85 2.72
C ALA A 44 -4.72 14.06 3.53
N LEU A 45 -4.68 14.28 4.84
CA LEU A 45 -3.80 13.57 5.76
C LEU A 45 -4.20 12.10 5.89
N ALA A 46 -5.51 11.83 6.02
CA ALA A 46 -6.06 10.48 6.08
C ALA A 46 -5.79 9.68 4.78
N ASP A 47 -5.98 10.32 3.63
CA ASP A 47 -5.69 9.69 2.33
C ASP A 47 -4.19 9.42 2.16
N TYR A 48 -3.34 10.36 2.57
CA TYR A 48 -1.90 10.16 2.56
C TYR A 48 -1.46 9.00 3.46
N MET A 49 -2.02 8.87 4.67
CA MET A 49 -1.74 7.74 5.56
C MET A 49 -2.17 6.39 4.95
N LYS A 50 -3.29 6.34 4.21
CA LYS A 50 -3.69 5.13 3.48
C LYS A 50 -2.68 4.77 2.39
N LEU A 51 -2.20 5.75 1.62
CA LEU A 51 -1.17 5.55 0.60
C LEU A 51 0.14 5.05 1.21
N VAL A 52 0.59 5.64 2.33
CA VAL A 52 1.80 5.21 3.04
C VAL A 52 1.65 3.79 3.61
N LYS A 53 0.50 3.45 4.21
CA LYS A 53 0.22 2.08 4.69
C LYS A 53 0.26 1.03 3.59
N ASN A 54 -0.18 1.39 2.38
CA ASN A 54 -0.12 0.51 1.22
C ASN A 54 1.25 0.54 0.52
N ASN A 55 2.29 1.13 1.12
CA ASN A 55 3.61 1.26 0.51
C ASN A 55 3.57 2.00 -0.84
N PHE A 56 2.69 2.99 -0.96
CA PHE A 56 2.36 3.73 -2.18
C PHE A 56 1.72 2.89 -3.30
N LYS A 57 1.23 1.69 -2.98
CA LYS A 57 0.49 0.87 -3.94
C LYS A 57 -0.94 1.40 -4.08
N THR A 58 -1.38 1.49 -5.33
CA THR A 58 -2.76 1.72 -5.73
C THR A 58 -3.67 0.59 -5.25
N GLU A 59 -4.98 0.84 -5.16
CA GLU A 59 -5.96 -0.22 -4.85
C GLU A 59 -5.84 -1.41 -5.81
N TYR A 60 -5.57 -1.14 -7.07
CA TYR A 60 -5.33 -2.14 -8.11
C TYR A 60 -4.10 -3.00 -7.81
N GLU A 61 -2.99 -2.40 -7.41
CA GLU A 61 -1.77 -3.13 -7.03
C GLU A 61 -1.97 -3.97 -5.77
N VAL A 62 -2.71 -3.48 -4.77
CA VAL A 62 -3.06 -4.25 -3.57
C VAL A 62 -3.96 -5.45 -3.91
N GLN A 63 -4.91 -5.26 -4.83
CA GLN A 63 -5.78 -6.31 -5.34
C GLN A 63 -4.95 -7.39 -6.07
N LEU A 64 -4.07 -6.97 -6.97
CA LEU A 64 -3.17 -7.85 -7.72
C LEU A 64 -2.26 -8.66 -6.80
N GLU A 65 -1.79 -8.11 -5.69
CA GLU A 65 -0.99 -8.86 -4.71
C GLU A 65 -1.80 -9.94 -3.99
N LYS A 66 -3.04 -9.64 -3.63
CA LYS A 66 -3.97 -10.64 -3.08
C LYS A 66 -4.23 -11.76 -4.08
N GLU A 67 -4.54 -11.42 -5.32
CA GLU A 67 -4.78 -12.39 -6.39
C GLU A 67 -3.53 -13.25 -6.65
N ASN A 68 -2.35 -12.65 -6.75
CA ASN A 68 -1.09 -13.37 -6.92
C ASN A 68 -0.83 -14.35 -5.76
N LYS A 69 -1.14 -13.95 -4.52
CA LYS A 69 -1.00 -14.84 -3.36
C LYS A 69 -1.95 -16.04 -3.46
N GLN A 70 -3.20 -15.81 -3.86
CA GLN A 70 -4.18 -16.89 -4.05
C GLN A 70 -3.80 -17.81 -5.20
N LEU A 71 -3.33 -17.27 -6.32
CA LEU A 71 -2.87 -18.04 -7.47
C LEU A 71 -1.67 -18.91 -7.12
N LYS A 72 -0.69 -18.37 -6.37
CA LYS A 72 0.45 -19.15 -5.88
C LYS A 72 0.03 -20.32 -5.00
N GLU A 73 -0.94 -20.12 -4.10
CA GLU A 73 -1.44 -21.22 -3.26
C GLU A 73 -2.16 -22.29 -4.10
N LYS A 74 -2.98 -21.86 -5.08
CA LYS A 74 -3.62 -22.80 -6.01
C LYS A 74 -2.59 -23.62 -6.80
N ILE A 75 -1.55 -22.96 -7.32
CA ILE A 75 -0.45 -23.65 -8.01
C ILE A 75 0.21 -24.66 -7.09
N ARG A 76 0.52 -24.28 -5.84
CA ARG A 76 1.14 -25.16 -4.85
C ARG A 76 0.33 -26.43 -4.62
N ILE A 77 -0.98 -26.29 -4.41
CA ILE A 77 -1.89 -27.43 -4.19
C ILE A 77 -1.90 -28.33 -5.43
N ILE A 78 -2.01 -27.75 -6.62
CA ILE A 78 -2.02 -28.51 -7.88
C ILE A 78 -0.70 -29.24 -8.09
N THR A 79 0.45 -28.59 -7.83
CA THR A 79 1.76 -29.23 -7.94
C THR A 79 1.87 -30.44 -7.02
N LEU A 80 1.46 -30.30 -5.75
CA LEU A 80 1.45 -31.41 -4.79
C LEU A 80 0.54 -32.56 -5.23
N ALA A 81 -0.61 -32.25 -5.83
CA ALA A 81 -1.51 -33.27 -6.36
C ALA A 81 -0.88 -34.00 -7.56
N ILE A 82 -0.26 -33.25 -8.49
CA ILE A 82 0.44 -33.81 -9.66
C ILE A 82 1.59 -34.73 -9.21
N ASP A 83 2.38 -34.31 -8.22
CA ASP A 83 3.50 -35.10 -7.73
C ASP A 83 3.01 -36.41 -7.10
N ARG A 84 1.94 -36.37 -6.32
CA ARG A 84 1.30 -37.58 -5.78
C ARG A 84 0.78 -38.49 -6.90
N PHE A 85 0.09 -37.93 -7.91
CA PHE A 85 -0.38 -38.72 -9.06
C PHE A 85 0.77 -39.38 -9.83
N LYS A 86 1.91 -38.68 -9.97
CA LYS A 86 3.11 -39.24 -10.61
C LYS A 86 3.69 -40.39 -9.81
N GLU A 87 3.73 -40.26 -8.47
CA GLU A 87 4.18 -41.34 -7.57
C GLU A 87 3.27 -42.57 -7.68
N ASP A 88 1.95 -42.38 -7.73
CA ASP A 88 1.00 -43.49 -7.90
C ASP A 88 1.17 -44.20 -9.26
N LEU A 89 1.48 -43.45 -10.32
CA LEU A 89 1.79 -43.95 -11.66
C LEU A 89 3.13 -44.70 -11.72
N THR A 90 4.18 -44.23 -11.04
CA THR A 90 5.48 -44.91 -11.01
C THR A 90 5.48 -46.15 -10.11
N LEU A 91 4.63 -46.19 -9.08
CA LEU A 91 4.47 -47.35 -8.20
C LEU A 91 3.51 -48.41 -8.77
N GLY A 92 2.79 -48.11 -9.86
CA GLY A 92 1.90 -49.06 -10.52
C GLY A 92 0.71 -49.51 -9.66
N ILE A 93 0.19 -48.62 -8.80
CA ILE A 93 -0.93 -48.92 -7.86
C ILE A 93 -2.31 -48.73 -8.54
N PHE A 94 -2.39 -48.90 -9.87
CA PHE A 94 -3.65 -48.88 -10.62
C PHE A 94 -3.88 -50.22 -11.32
#